data_AF-A0A1U7JHR6-F1
#
_entry.id   AF-A0A1U7JHR6-F1
#
_cell.length_a   1.000
_cell.length_b   1.000
_cell.length_c   1.000
_cell.angle_alpha   90.00
_cell.angle_beta   90.00
_cell.angle_gamma   90.00
#
_symmetry.space_group_name_H-M   'P 1'
#
loop_
_entity.id
_entity.type
_entity.pdbx_description
1 polymer ?
#
loop_
_entity_poly.entity_id
_entity_poly.type
_entity_poly.pdbx_seq_one_letter_code
_entity_poly.pdbx_strand_id
1 'polypeptide(L)'
;MPPSLKNSERWLVVAAREDKQEAIQMAREVSYFLPQTFVVHAKNGWFAIVAGPVELTSMEAVREKEYASALPDDAYLSKGANYQEVVWSSPRIVRVDLDDSTSVEAQLESLVVEAVRQDAEGAPSTGEDYVQTRLEITLRDVNGTLLQTLPTPLDSYASFGNSLELVRISPETPYPQVLIRRFTGGAHCCFQTSILTSADGNSWDLVEAGNFDAGADYRLVDLNFDGTLELLTIDQTFLYLFAPYAASFAPPEVHELVGSKIVNVSAQADYRAEFVNELRDLEGIAEESPDLWEMNGFLAAWGAIKTRLGDFVPALAKITQRHGPAHDFGVRVCPDGRNIDKCSYEEAVLLPFPAGFTLHLVEQGYLTGDPYRTAQ
;
A
#
# COMPACT_ATOMS: atom_id res chain seq x y z
N MET A 1 0.30 -26.02 11.24
CA MET A 1 -1.07 -26.58 11.13
C MET A 1 -2.06 -25.41 11.07
N PRO A 2 -3.16 -25.51 10.30
CA PRO A 2 -4.18 -24.47 10.30
C PRO A 2 -4.82 -24.28 11.67
N PRO A 3 -5.30 -23.05 11.99
CA PRO A 3 -6.07 -22.81 13.21
C PRO A 3 -7.19 -23.84 13.38
N SER A 4 -7.34 -24.38 14.59
CA SER A 4 -8.40 -25.35 14.87
C SER A 4 -9.76 -24.67 14.85
N LEU A 5 -10.69 -25.19 14.04
CA LEU A 5 -12.07 -24.74 14.02
C LEU A 5 -12.83 -25.22 15.27
N LYS A 6 -13.67 -24.35 15.84
CA LYS A 6 -14.74 -24.78 16.75
C LYS A 6 -15.86 -25.49 15.99
N ASN A 7 -16.74 -26.20 16.72
CA ASN A 7 -17.78 -27.04 16.11
C ASN A 7 -18.72 -26.31 15.14
N SER A 8 -19.03 -25.03 15.37
CA SER A 8 -19.87 -24.21 14.48
C SER A 8 -19.07 -23.55 13.35
N GLU A 9 -17.77 -23.36 13.50
CA GLU A 9 -16.93 -22.61 12.56
C GLU A 9 -16.67 -23.39 11.26
N ARG A 10 -16.37 -22.64 10.19
CA ARG A 10 -16.00 -23.12 8.86
C ARG A 10 -14.84 -22.29 8.32
N TRP A 11 -14.13 -22.86 7.36
CA TRP A 11 -13.29 -22.13 6.42
C TRP A 11 -14.15 -21.70 5.24
N LEU A 12 -14.07 -20.43 4.84
CA LEU A 12 -14.57 -19.98 3.55
C LEU A 12 -13.50 -20.24 2.50
N VAL A 13 -13.73 -21.22 1.63
CA VAL A 13 -12.82 -21.53 0.53
C VAL A 13 -13.15 -20.62 -0.63
N VAL A 14 -12.17 -19.82 -1.04
CA VAL A 14 -12.33 -18.82 -2.10
C VAL A 14 -11.87 -19.39 -3.43
N ALA A 15 -10.72 -20.08 -3.45
CA ALA A 15 -10.17 -20.66 -4.65
C ALA A 15 -9.18 -21.79 -4.29
N ALA A 16 -8.66 -22.48 -5.30
CA ALA A 16 -7.52 -23.38 -5.15
C ALA A 16 -6.63 -23.33 -6.39
N ARG A 17 -5.33 -23.60 -6.22
CA ARG A 17 -4.33 -23.68 -7.29
C ARG A 17 -3.43 -24.89 -7.12
N GLU A 18 -2.90 -25.39 -8.23
CA GLU A 18 -1.90 -26.48 -8.20
C GLU A 18 -0.52 -25.96 -7.81
N ASP A 19 -0.19 -24.73 -8.21
CA ASP A 19 1.05 -24.08 -7.85
C ASP A 19 0.94 -23.28 -6.54
N LYS A 20 1.98 -23.38 -5.70
CA LYS A 20 2.03 -22.70 -4.39
C LYS A 20 2.09 -21.18 -4.56
N GLN A 21 2.93 -20.68 -5.47
CA GLN A 21 3.16 -19.24 -5.62
C GLN A 21 1.94 -18.57 -6.23
N GLU A 22 1.29 -19.21 -7.21
CA GLU A 22 0.03 -18.72 -7.76
C GLU A 22 -1.06 -18.65 -6.68
N ALA A 23 -1.15 -19.65 -5.81
CA ALA A 23 -2.08 -19.63 -4.69
C ALA A 23 -1.82 -18.46 -3.73
N ILE A 24 -0.55 -18.19 -3.40
CA ILE A 24 -0.17 -17.11 -2.50
C ILE A 24 -0.44 -15.74 -3.13
N GLN A 25 -0.12 -15.56 -4.41
CA GLN A 25 -0.40 -14.32 -5.13
C GLN A 25 -1.89 -13.99 -5.08
N MET A 26 -2.74 -14.96 -5.40
CA MET A 26 -4.19 -14.78 -5.32
C MET A 26 -4.66 -14.57 -3.87
N ALA A 27 -4.09 -15.27 -2.90
CA ALA A 27 -4.45 -15.09 -1.49
C ALA A 27 -4.14 -13.68 -0.97
N ARG A 28 -3.10 -13.01 -1.49
CA ARG A 28 -2.79 -11.62 -1.16
C ARG A 28 -3.89 -10.67 -1.64
N GLU A 29 -4.35 -10.81 -2.88
CA GLU A 29 -5.49 -10.05 -3.41
C GLU A 29 -6.76 -10.31 -2.59
N VAL A 30 -7.02 -11.58 -2.27
CA VAL A 30 -8.16 -11.99 -1.43
C VAL A 30 -8.08 -11.38 -0.03
N SER A 31 -6.89 -11.32 0.56
CA SER A 31 -6.69 -10.82 1.92
C SER A 31 -7.05 -9.35 2.10
N TYR A 32 -7.10 -8.58 1.00
CA TYR A 32 -7.51 -7.18 1.01
C TYR A 32 -8.96 -7.00 1.47
N PHE A 33 -9.86 -7.89 1.04
CA PHE A 33 -11.30 -7.84 1.39
C PHE A 33 -11.71 -8.93 2.38
N LEU A 34 -10.88 -9.96 2.59
CA LEU A 34 -11.07 -11.01 3.58
C LEU A 34 -9.85 -11.10 4.50
N PRO A 35 -9.81 -10.34 5.60
CA PRO A 35 -8.79 -10.51 6.62
C PRO A 35 -8.76 -11.95 7.16
N GLN A 36 -7.59 -12.39 7.66
CA GLN A 36 -7.37 -13.78 8.07
C GLN A 36 -7.54 -14.78 6.91
N THR A 37 -6.83 -14.51 5.82
CA THR A 37 -6.72 -15.41 4.68
C THR A 37 -5.48 -16.29 4.82
N PHE A 38 -5.56 -17.54 4.38
CA PHE A 38 -4.51 -18.53 4.45
C PHE A 38 -4.40 -19.27 3.12
N VAL A 39 -3.17 -19.69 2.78
CA VAL A 39 -2.96 -20.75 1.78
C VAL A 39 -2.64 -22.03 2.50
N VAL A 40 -3.40 -23.07 2.18
CA VAL A 40 -3.35 -24.36 2.87
C VAL A 40 -3.08 -25.47 1.87
N HIS A 41 -1.99 -26.21 2.08
CA HIS A 41 -1.70 -27.41 1.32
C HIS A 41 -2.66 -28.53 1.74
N ALA A 42 -3.40 -29.06 0.78
CA ALA A 42 -4.42 -30.09 0.98
C ALA A 42 -3.91 -31.49 0.58
N LYS A 43 -4.54 -32.54 1.11
CA LYS A 43 -4.19 -33.95 0.85
C LYS A 43 -4.15 -34.35 -0.63
N ASN A 44 -4.86 -33.64 -1.50
CA ASN A 44 -4.90 -33.89 -2.94
C ASN A 44 -3.75 -33.21 -3.71
N GLY A 45 -2.82 -32.54 -3.02
CA GLY A 45 -1.68 -31.83 -3.61
C GLY A 45 -1.99 -30.39 -4.04
N TRP A 46 -3.23 -29.92 -3.88
CA TRP A 46 -3.61 -28.55 -4.23
C TRP A 46 -3.40 -27.59 -3.05
N PHE A 47 -3.24 -26.31 -3.37
CA PHE A 47 -3.17 -25.21 -2.43
C PHE A 47 -4.51 -24.48 -2.39
N ALA A 48 -5.25 -24.65 -1.30
CA ALA A 48 -6.53 -23.99 -1.09
C ALA A 48 -6.33 -22.60 -0.48
N ILE A 49 -7.01 -21.60 -1.04
CA ILE A 49 -7.06 -20.23 -0.53
C ILE A 49 -8.33 -20.11 0.32
N VAL A 50 -8.15 -19.87 1.61
CA VAL A 50 -9.24 -19.93 2.59
C VAL A 50 -9.24 -18.72 3.50
N ALA A 51 -10.42 -18.22 3.87
CA ALA A 51 -10.60 -17.18 4.86
C ALA A 51 -11.35 -17.72 6.10
N GLY A 52 -11.07 -17.15 7.27
CA GLY A 52 -11.77 -17.49 8.51
C GLY A 52 -10.83 -17.88 9.65
N PRO A 53 -11.32 -18.56 10.71
CA PRO A 53 -12.64 -19.19 10.84
C PRO A 53 -13.83 -18.23 10.72
N VAL A 54 -14.90 -18.65 10.06
CA VAL A 54 -16.20 -17.95 10.02
C VAL A 54 -17.26 -18.76 10.76
N GLU A 55 -18.15 -18.08 11.49
CA GLU A 55 -19.29 -18.71 12.19
C GLU A 55 -20.54 -18.87 11.30
N LEU A 56 -20.40 -18.70 9.99
CA LEU A 56 -21.47 -18.88 9.01
C LEU A 56 -21.57 -20.35 8.60
N THR A 57 -22.80 -20.86 8.49
CA THR A 57 -23.06 -22.29 8.23
C THR A 57 -23.65 -22.59 6.86
N SER A 58 -24.02 -21.56 6.08
CA SER A 58 -24.52 -21.70 4.71
C SER A 58 -23.96 -20.60 3.81
N MET A 59 -23.89 -20.87 2.50
CA MET A 59 -23.41 -19.87 1.54
C MET A 59 -24.39 -18.72 1.35
N GLU A 60 -25.69 -18.94 1.56
CA GLU A 60 -26.69 -17.88 1.55
C GLU A 60 -26.34 -16.80 2.60
N ALA A 61 -25.99 -17.22 3.82
CA ALA A 61 -25.59 -16.29 4.88
C ALA A 61 -24.24 -15.60 4.60
N VAL A 62 -23.36 -16.23 3.82
CA VAL A 62 -22.11 -15.61 3.34
C VAL A 62 -22.43 -14.53 2.30
N ARG A 63 -23.38 -14.80 1.40
CA ARG A 63 -23.77 -13.87 0.32
C ARG A 63 -24.48 -12.61 0.82
N GLU A 64 -24.93 -12.59 2.07
CA GLU A 64 -25.48 -11.39 2.73
C GLU A 64 -24.39 -10.47 3.33
N LYS A 65 -23.11 -10.85 3.28
CA LYS A 65 -22.00 -10.05 3.82
C LYS A 65 -21.50 -9.02 2.82
N GLU A 66 -20.92 -7.94 3.34
CA GLU A 66 -20.39 -6.84 2.52
C GLU A 66 -19.31 -7.30 1.53
N TYR A 67 -18.47 -8.26 1.93
CA TYR A 67 -17.43 -8.84 1.08
C TYR A 67 -17.95 -9.84 0.02
N ALA A 68 -19.25 -10.16 -0.01
CA ALA A 68 -19.79 -11.23 -0.85
C ALA A 68 -19.64 -10.99 -2.35
N SER A 69 -19.58 -9.71 -2.78
CA SER A 69 -19.39 -9.31 -4.17
C SER A 69 -17.99 -9.65 -4.69
N ALA A 70 -17.00 -9.76 -3.80
CA ALA A 70 -15.63 -10.12 -4.14
C ALA A 70 -15.39 -11.64 -4.14
N LEU A 71 -16.39 -12.45 -3.75
CA LEU A 71 -16.28 -13.90 -3.75
C LEU A 71 -16.64 -14.50 -5.10
N PRO A 72 -15.83 -15.42 -5.65
CA PRO A 72 -16.18 -16.13 -6.87
C PRO A 72 -17.43 -17.00 -6.66
N ASP A 73 -18.14 -17.31 -7.75
CA ASP A 73 -19.41 -18.04 -7.70
C ASP A 73 -19.27 -19.44 -7.08
N ASP A 74 -18.12 -20.08 -7.27
CA ASP A 74 -17.80 -21.42 -6.79
C ASP A 74 -17.20 -21.45 -5.37
N ALA A 75 -17.16 -20.32 -4.66
CA ALA A 75 -16.77 -20.28 -3.26
C ALA A 75 -17.68 -21.14 -2.38
N TYR A 76 -17.11 -21.81 -1.37
CA TYR A 76 -17.87 -22.74 -0.52
C TYR A 76 -17.32 -22.83 0.92
N LEU A 77 -18.15 -23.33 1.84
CA LEU A 77 -17.75 -23.55 3.24
C LEU A 77 -17.17 -24.95 3.45
N SER A 78 -16.03 -25.04 4.12
CA SER A 78 -15.31 -26.28 4.41
C SER A 78 -15.05 -26.46 5.90
N LYS A 79 -15.01 -27.72 6.33
CA LYS A 79 -14.54 -28.12 7.67
C LYS A 79 -13.03 -28.32 7.76
N GLY A 80 -12.31 -28.20 6.65
CA GLY A 80 -10.85 -28.33 6.60
C GLY A 80 -10.31 -29.74 6.87
N ALA A 81 -11.13 -30.80 6.79
CA ALA A 81 -10.71 -32.17 7.12
C ALA A 81 -9.55 -32.72 6.26
N ASN A 82 -9.31 -32.11 5.09
CA ASN A 82 -8.26 -32.48 4.16
C ASN A 82 -7.05 -31.53 4.19
N TYR A 83 -7.03 -30.56 5.09
CA TYR A 83 -5.95 -29.59 5.20
C TYR A 83 -4.80 -30.18 6.01
N GLN A 84 -3.58 -30.06 5.48
CA GLN A 84 -2.37 -30.61 6.10
C GLN A 84 -1.53 -29.51 6.75
N GLU A 85 -1.24 -28.46 5.98
CA GLU A 85 -0.26 -27.45 6.35
C GLU A 85 -0.69 -26.06 5.87
N VAL A 86 -0.49 -25.05 6.71
CA VAL A 86 -0.57 -23.65 6.28
C VAL A 86 0.78 -23.30 5.71
N VAL A 87 0.81 -22.92 4.44
CA VAL A 87 2.04 -22.54 3.73
C VAL A 87 2.18 -21.03 3.58
N TRP A 88 1.12 -20.27 3.89
CA TRP A 88 1.09 -18.81 3.95
C TRP A 88 -0.12 -18.34 4.78
N SER A 89 0.01 -17.19 5.44
CA SER A 89 -1.07 -16.51 6.15
C SER A 89 -0.99 -15.01 5.91
N SER A 90 -2.13 -14.36 5.73
CA SER A 90 -2.22 -12.90 5.66
C SER A 90 -1.65 -12.27 6.92
N PRO A 91 -0.99 -11.10 6.82
CA PRO A 91 -0.53 -10.35 7.99
C PRO A 91 -1.63 -10.16 9.03
N ARG A 92 -1.29 -10.30 10.31
CA ARG A 92 -2.21 -9.96 11.39
C ARG A 92 -2.12 -8.46 11.64
N ILE A 93 -3.18 -7.75 11.27
CA ILE A 93 -3.31 -6.32 11.48
C ILE A 93 -4.39 -6.09 12.55
N VAL A 94 -4.05 -5.38 13.61
CA VAL A 94 -5.01 -4.90 14.61
C VAL A 94 -5.24 -3.43 14.33
N ARG A 95 -6.37 -3.11 13.69
CA ARG A 95 -6.78 -1.75 13.36
C ARG A 95 -7.75 -1.21 14.40
N VAL A 96 -7.55 0.04 14.80
CA VAL A 96 -8.49 0.82 15.60
C VAL A 96 -8.71 2.17 14.93
N ASP A 97 -9.97 2.50 14.64
CA ASP A 97 -10.34 3.81 14.10
C ASP A 97 -10.40 4.85 15.23
N LEU A 98 -9.96 6.08 14.93
CA LEU A 98 -9.78 7.17 15.90
C LEU A 98 -10.89 8.23 15.83
N ASP A 99 -11.89 8.03 14.96
CA ASP A 99 -12.85 9.07 14.57
C ASP A 99 -13.72 9.53 15.74
N ASP A 100 -14.27 8.56 16.48
CA ASP A 100 -15.23 8.82 17.58
C ASP A 100 -14.60 8.79 18.98
N SER A 101 -13.28 8.57 19.08
CA SER A 101 -12.60 8.32 20.35
C SER A 101 -11.47 9.29 20.62
N THR A 102 -11.45 9.89 21.81
CA THR A 102 -10.34 10.73 22.28
C THR A 102 -9.17 9.93 22.81
N SER A 103 -9.40 8.67 23.18
CA SER A 103 -8.35 7.72 23.55
C SER A 103 -8.72 6.34 23.01
N VAL A 104 -7.71 5.63 22.49
CA VAL A 104 -7.83 4.25 22.06
C VAL A 104 -6.71 3.41 22.63
N GLU A 105 -6.97 2.12 22.78
CA GLU A 105 -5.96 1.12 23.14
C GLU A 105 -5.99 -0.02 22.13
N ALA A 106 -4.83 -0.50 21.73
CA ALA A 106 -4.66 -1.64 20.86
C ALA A 106 -3.50 -2.52 21.34
N GLN A 107 -3.59 -3.83 21.09
CA GLN A 107 -2.54 -4.77 21.44
C GLN A 107 -2.28 -5.74 20.28
N LEU A 108 -1.00 -5.95 19.99
CA LEU A 108 -0.52 -7.02 19.12
C LEU A 108 0.73 -7.64 19.75
N GLU A 109 0.72 -8.97 19.85
CA GLU A 109 1.80 -9.73 20.48
C GLU A 109 2.13 -9.20 21.89
N SER A 110 3.38 -8.80 22.13
CA SER A 110 3.88 -8.27 23.39
C SER A 110 3.77 -6.75 23.53
N LEU A 111 3.25 -6.04 22.52
CA LEU A 111 3.12 -4.59 22.51
C LEU A 111 1.67 -4.16 22.77
N VAL A 112 1.51 -3.26 23.73
CA VAL A 112 0.27 -2.53 24.01
C VAL A 112 0.50 -1.05 23.68
N VAL A 113 -0.43 -0.46 22.93
CA VAL A 113 -0.37 0.92 22.46
C VAL A 113 -1.61 1.65 22.93
N GLU A 114 -1.43 2.72 23.70
CA GLU A 114 -2.46 3.68 24.04
C GLU A 114 -2.19 4.97 23.24
N ALA A 115 -3.20 5.49 22.54
CA ALA A 115 -3.09 6.74 21.82
C ALA A 115 -4.19 7.71 22.26
N VAL A 116 -3.78 8.88 22.73
CA VAL A 116 -4.69 9.93 23.21
C VAL A 116 -4.64 11.12 22.26
N ARG A 117 -5.79 11.49 21.66
CA ARG A 117 -5.92 12.68 20.82
C ARG A 117 -5.88 13.93 21.67
N GLN A 118 -5.01 14.86 21.30
CA GLN A 118 -4.92 16.19 21.88
C GLN A 118 -5.23 17.23 20.80
N ASP A 119 -6.21 18.08 21.09
CA ASP A 119 -6.61 19.18 20.21
C ASP A 119 -5.84 20.45 20.61
N ALA A 120 -5.47 21.29 19.63
CA ALA A 120 -4.81 22.56 19.91
C ALA A 120 -5.77 23.54 20.62
N GLU A 121 -5.33 24.16 21.71
CA GLU A 121 -6.12 25.17 22.42
C GLU A 121 -6.43 26.37 21.51
N GLY A 122 -7.71 26.71 21.37
CA GLY A 122 -8.15 27.93 20.69
C GLY A 122 -8.04 27.89 19.16
N ALA A 123 -7.78 26.73 18.55
CA ALA A 123 -7.84 26.59 17.11
C ALA A 123 -9.28 26.90 16.64
N PRO A 124 -9.48 27.90 15.76
CA PRO A 124 -10.78 28.06 15.15
C PRO A 124 -11.10 26.77 14.41
N SER A 125 -12.28 26.21 14.63
CA SER A 125 -12.85 25.28 13.67
C SER A 125 -12.83 26.02 12.34
N THR A 126 -11.95 25.63 11.43
CA THR A 126 -12.16 25.96 10.03
C THR A 126 -13.58 25.49 9.73
N GLY A 127 -14.38 26.19 8.93
CA GLY A 127 -15.79 25.82 8.69
C GLY A 127 -16.00 24.49 7.97
N GLU A 128 -14.98 23.63 7.98
CA GLU A 128 -14.78 22.33 7.38
C GLU A 128 -14.19 21.47 8.51
N ASP A 129 -14.57 20.19 8.61
CA ASP A 129 -14.35 19.24 9.74
C ASP A 129 -12.87 18.94 10.13
N TYR A 130 -11.96 19.89 9.95
CA TYR A 130 -10.53 19.82 10.23
C TYR A 130 -10.18 20.54 11.52
N VAL A 131 -9.37 19.88 12.35
CA VAL A 131 -8.91 20.40 13.64
C VAL A 131 -7.41 20.15 13.75
N GLN A 132 -6.69 21.15 14.27
CA GLN A 132 -5.29 20.96 14.62
C GLN A 132 -5.19 19.99 15.80
N THR A 133 -4.69 18.79 15.54
CA THR A 133 -4.64 17.72 16.53
C THR A 133 -3.33 16.94 16.42
N ARG A 134 -2.91 16.34 17.53
CA ARG A 134 -1.81 15.36 17.61
C ARG A 134 -2.25 14.16 18.43
N LEU A 135 -1.52 13.06 18.34
CA LEU A 135 -1.67 11.92 19.24
C LEU A 135 -0.51 11.91 20.23
N GLU A 136 -0.82 11.75 21.52
CA GLU A 136 0.16 11.34 22.52
C GLU A 136 0.10 9.82 22.62
N ILE A 137 1.19 9.15 22.21
CA ILE A 137 1.24 7.69 22.10
C ILE A 137 2.07 7.14 23.24
N THR A 138 1.49 6.22 24.01
CA THR A 138 2.16 5.50 25.10
C THR A 138 2.27 4.03 24.73
N LEU A 139 3.52 3.55 24.74
CA LEU A 139 3.89 2.18 24.38
C LEU A 139 4.25 1.41 25.64
N ARG A 140 3.65 0.23 25.82
CA ARG A 140 3.91 -0.66 26.96
C ARG A 140 4.14 -2.09 26.49
N ASP A 141 4.86 -2.86 27.28
CA ASP A 141 4.81 -4.31 27.14
C ASP A 141 3.52 -4.88 27.73
N VAL A 142 3.24 -6.16 27.46
CA VAL A 142 2.09 -6.89 28.02
C VAL A 142 2.08 -7.03 29.54
N ASN A 143 3.19 -6.74 30.22
CA ASN A 143 3.27 -6.71 31.69
C ASN A 143 2.97 -5.31 32.25
N GLY A 144 2.71 -4.32 31.39
CA GLY A 144 2.45 -2.92 31.76
C GLY A 144 3.71 -2.08 31.92
N THR A 145 4.90 -2.61 31.62
CA THR A 145 6.17 -1.89 31.65
C THR A 145 6.13 -0.79 30.59
N LEU A 146 6.35 0.46 31.00
CA LEU A 146 6.44 1.58 30.07
C LEU A 146 7.70 1.42 29.20
N LEU A 147 7.50 1.38 27.88
CA LEU A 147 8.57 1.37 26.90
C LEU A 147 8.93 2.81 26.51
N GLN A 148 7.95 3.58 26.05
CA GLN A 148 8.13 4.98 25.68
C GLN A 148 6.79 5.73 25.62
N THR A 149 6.83 7.04 25.80
CA THR A 149 5.73 7.95 25.42
C THR A 149 6.27 8.99 24.46
N LEU A 150 5.58 9.23 23.35
CA LEU A 150 5.96 10.20 22.34
C LEU A 150 4.76 10.80 21.60
N PRO A 151 4.81 12.09 21.23
CA PRO A 151 3.75 12.71 20.45
C PRO A 151 3.97 12.54 18.94
N THR A 152 2.88 12.50 18.16
CA THR A 152 2.93 12.79 16.73
C THR A 152 3.06 14.30 16.50
N PRO A 153 3.48 14.75 15.30
CA PRO A 153 3.39 16.16 14.92
C PRO A 153 1.98 16.71 15.08
N LEU A 154 1.89 17.99 15.48
CA LEU A 154 0.64 18.73 15.51
C LEU A 154 0.36 19.24 14.10
N ASP A 155 -0.75 18.79 13.51
CA ASP A 155 -1.18 19.23 12.19
C ASP A 155 -2.70 19.24 12.06
N SER A 156 -3.21 19.75 10.93
CA SER A 156 -4.62 19.83 10.59
C SER A 156 -5.10 18.51 9.99
N TYR A 157 -6.00 17.83 10.71
CA TYR A 157 -6.57 16.55 10.27
C TYR A 157 -8.09 16.60 10.35
N ALA A 158 -8.74 15.84 9.47
CA ALA A 158 -10.18 15.64 9.53
C ALA A 158 -10.56 14.92 10.82
N SER A 159 -11.79 15.10 11.29
CA SER A 159 -12.32 14.38 12.44
C SER A 159 -12.56 12.89 12.17
N PHE A 160 -12.55 12.47 10.90
CA PHE A 160 -12.83 11.11 10.46
C PHE A 160 -11.71 10.52 9.59
N GLY A 161 -11.74 9.22 9.32
CA GLY A 161 -10.76 8.51 8.48
C GLY A 161 -9.41 8.31 9.14
N ASN A 162 -9.28 8.57 10.45
CA ASN A 162 -8.02 8.41 11.16
C ASN A 162 -7.94 7.01 11.78
N SER A 163 -6.77 6.39 11.75
CA SER A 163 -6.60 5.06 12.32
C SER A 163 -5.21 4.80 12.85
N LEU A 164 -5.17 3.84 13.78
CA LEU A 164 -3.95 3.26 14.33
C LEU A 164 -3.97 1.76 14.06
N GLU A 165 -2.87 1.23 13.52
CA GLU A 165 -2.73 -0.17 13.13
C GLU A 165 -1.48 -0.78 13.74
N LEU A 166 -1.63 -1.89 14.45
CA LEU A 166 -0.49 -2.69 14.89
C LEU A 166 -0.29 -3.83 13.91
N VAL A 167 0.95 -3.99 13.46
CA VAL A 167 1.31 -5.03 12.48
C VAL A 167 2.80 -5.36 12.60
N ARG A 168 3.12 -6.65 12.45
CA ARG A 168 4.49 -7.13 12.38
C ARG A 168 5.01 -6.94 10.95
N ILE A 169 5.68 -5.83 10.70
CA ILE A 169 6.32 -5.54 9.40
C ILE A 169 7.67 -6.22 9.33
N SER A 170 8.49 -6.01 10.35
CA SER A 170 9.88 -6.49 10.43
C SER A 170 9.97 -7.60 11.50
N PRO A 171 10.07 -8.89 11.12
CA PRO A 171 10.14 -10.01 12.07
C PRO A 171 11.36 -9.98 13.00
N GLU A 172 12.43 -9.31 12.58
CA GLU A 172 13.68 -9.18 13.31
C GLU A 172 13.63 -8.16 14.46
N THR A 173 12.62 -7.28 14.49
CA THR A 173 12.46 -6.31 15.57
C THR A 173 11.82 -6.93 16.82
N PRO A 174 12.18 -6.49 18.04
CA PRO A 174 11.59 -7.06 19.26
C PRO A 174 10.07 -6.86 19.38
N TYR A 175 9.54 -5.76 18.82
CA TYR A 175 8.13 -5.38 18.89
C TYR A 175 7.54 -5.14 17.50
N PRO A 176 6.22 -5.40 17.30
CA PRO A 176 5.54 -5.06 16.06
C PRO A 176 5.54 -3.53 15.87
N GLN A 177 5.31 -3.10 14.63
CA GLN A 177 5.25 -1.71 14.25
C GLN A 177 3.84 -1.15 14.46
N VAL A 178 3.76 0.17 14.64
CA VAL A 178 2.49 0.90 14.70
C VAL A 178 2.39 1.84 13.50
N LEU A 179 1.44 1.59 12.62
CA LEU A 179 1.08 2.48 11.53
C LEU A 179 0.02 3.46 12.01
N ILE A 180 0.27 4.74 11.78
CA ILE A 180 -0.64 5.82 12.14
C ILE A 180 -1.02 6.51 10.85
N ARG A 181 -2.30 6.46 10.52
CA ARG A 181 -2.88 7.07 9.31
C ARG A 181 -3.78 8.20 9.73
N ARG A 182 -3.51 9.38 9.21
CA ARG A 182 -4.21 10.60 9.59
C ARG A 182 -4.78 11.25 8.34
N PHE A 183 -6.09 11.40 8.30
CA PHE A 183 -6.75 11.94 7.12
C PHE A 183 -6.57 13.46 7.09
N THR A 184 -5.85 13.98 6.09
CA THR A 184 -5.55 15.42 5.97
C THR A 184 -6.62 16.17 5.17
N GLY A 185 -7.54 15.46 4.50
CA GLY A 185 -8.62 16.04 3.71
C GLY A 185 -8.41 15.93 2.20
N GLY A 186 -9.07 16.81 1.45
CA GLY A 186 -8.90 16.92 -0.01
C GLY A 186 -9.82 16.03 -0.86
N ALA A 187 -9.90 16.35 -2.15
CA ALA A 187 -10.84 15.72 -3.09
C ALA A 187 -10.51 14.24 -3.39
N HIS A 188 -9.28 13.80 -3.08
CA HIS A 188 -8.77 12.48 -3.43
C HIS A 188 -8.27 11.70 -2.22
N CYS A 189 -8.84 11.94 -1.04
CA CYS A 189 -8.55 11.18 0.17
C CYS A 189 -7.05 11.22 0.57
N CYS A 190 -6.51 12.43 0.82
CA CYS A 190 -5.13 12.63 1.24
C CYS A 190 -4.87 12.09 2.65
N PHE A 191 -3.89 11.20 2.81
CA PHE A 191 -3.46 10.67 4.11
C PHE A 191 -2.03 11.07 4.41
N GLN A 192 -1.78 11.44 5.65
CA GLN A 192 -0.43 11.44 6.20
C GLN A 192 -0.22 10.13 6.97
N THR A 193 0.86 9.43 6.63
CA THR A 193 1.20 8.15 7.27
C THR A 193 2.52 8.26 8.01
N SER A 194 2.56 7.69 9.20
CA SER A 194 3.78 7.53 9.99
C SER A 194 3.87 6.14 10.60
N ILE A 195 5.09 5.68 10.86
CA ILE A 195 5.37 4.35 11.41
C ILE A 195 6.19 4.51 12.68
N LEU A 196 5.66 4.00 13.79
CA LEU A 196 6.46 3.77 14.99
C LEU A 196 7.16 2.43 14.89
N THR A 197 8.47 2.44 15.10
CA THR A 197 9.31 1.24 15.06
C THR A 197 10.41 1.32 16.12
N SER A 198 10.88 0.16 16.55
CA SER A 198 12.02 0.03 17.46
C SER A 198 12.96 -1.05 16.94
N ALA A 199 14.11 -0.63 16.43
CA ALA A 199 15.12 -1.53 15.87
C ALA A 199 15.79 -2.40 16.95
N ASP A 200 16.00 -1.84 18.15
CA ASP A 200 16.75 -2.47 19.25
C ASP A 200 15.88 -2.85 20.46
N GLY A 201 14.60 -2.46 20.47
CA GLY A 201 13.66 -2.67 21.57
C GLY A 201 13.77 -1.66 22.71
N ASN A 202 14.73 -0.72 22.68
CA ASN A 202 14.95 0.24 23.76
C ASN A 202 14.50 1.66 23.37
N SER A 203 14.66 2.03 22.10
CA SER A 203 14.21 3.33 21.58
C SER A 203 13.21 3.16 20.46
N TRP A 204 12.18 4.01 20.47
CA TRP A 204 11.18 4.11 19.43
C TRP A 204 11.38 5.39 18.61
N ASP A 205 11.34 5.20 17.30
CA ASP A 205 11.37 6.28 16.33
C ASP A 205 10.00 6.40 15.66
N LEU A 206 9.54 7.64 15.49
CA LEU A 206 8.42 7.97 14.62
C LEU A 206 8.97 8.31 13.24
N VAL A 207 8.81 7.39 12.31
CA VAL A 207 9.25 7.53 10.92
C VAL A 207 8.12 8.16 10.12
N GLU A 208 8.36 9.33 9.52
CA GLU A 208 7.43 9.92 8.56
C GLU A 208 7.45 9.08 7.28
N ALA A 209 6.30 8.52 6.91
CA ALA A 209 6.20 7.55 5.83
C ALA A 209 5.76 8.18 4.50
N GLY A 210 5.15 9.36 4.57
CA GLY A 210 4.78 10.18 3.42
C GLY A 210 3.38 10.77 3.55
N ASN A 211 3.04 11.57 2.54
CA ASN A 211 1.67 12.04 2.29
C ASN A 211 1.17 11.37 1.02
N PHE A 212 -0.03 10.81 1.06
CA PHE A 212 -0.59 9.97 0.01
C PHE A 212 -1.92 10.51 -0.49
N ASP A 213 -1.99 10.87 -1.76
CA ASP A 213 -3.24 11.06 -2.49
C ASP A 213 -3.89 9.71 -2.80
N ALA A 214 -5.13 9.75 -3.27
CA ALA A 214 -5.86 8.63 -3.88
C ALA A 214 -6.22 7.45 -2.98
N GLY A 215 -5.98 7.51 -1.68
CA GLY A 215 -5.89 6.28 -0.89
C GLY A 215 -4.75 5.37 -1.35
N ALA A 216 -3.74 5.92 -2.03
CA ALA A 216 -2.51 5.25 -2.43
C ALA A 216 -1.52 5.07 -1.25
N ASP A 217 -2.03 5.05 -0.03
CA ASP A 217 -1.24 4.74 1.15
C ASP A 217 -0.71 3.29 1.08
N TYR A 218 0.20 2.95 1.98
CA TYR A 218 0.89 1.66 1.94
C TYR A 218 -0.03 0.47 2.14
N ARG A 219 0.03 -0.47 1.20
CA ARG A 219 -0.39 -1.86 1.41
C ARG A 219 0.77 -2.65 1.99
N LEU A 220 0.49 -3.43 3.04
CA LEU A 220 1.50 -4.24 3.73
C LEU A 220 1.48 -5.66 3.18
N VAL A 221 2.52 -6.04 2.47
CA VAL A 221 2.53 -7.27 1.67
C VAL A 221 3.92 -7.88 1.65
N ASP A 222 4.02 -9.18 1.96
CA ASP A 222 5.23 -9.97 1.73
C ASP A 222 5.33 -10.32 0.24
N LEU A 223 6.09 -9.51 -0.50
CA LEU A 223 6.22 -9.58 -1.95
C LEU A 223 7.20 -10.67 -2.40
N ASN A 224 8.29 -10.87 -1.63
CA ASN A 224 9.39 -11.76 -1.98
C ASN A 224 9.36 -13.11 -1.21
N PHE A 225 8.41 -13.28 -0.29
CA PHE A 225 8.20 -14.47 0.54
C PHE A 225 9.30 -14.73 1.58
N ASP A 226 9.97 -13.68 2.05
CA ASP A 226 10.98 -13.78 3.11
C ASP A 226 10.41 -13.66 4.54
N GLY A 227 9.12 -13.33 4.66
CA GLY A 227 8.40 -13.17 5.91
C GLY A 227 8.40 -11.75 6.48
N THR A 228 9.14 -10.83 5.86
CA THR A 228 9.06 -9.37 6.06
C THR A 228 7.93 -8.82 5.22
N LEU A 229 7.27 -7.76 5.68
CA LEU A 229 6.27 -7.06 4.89
C LEU A 229 6.90 -5.88 4.20
N GLU A 230 6.75 -5.80 2.88
CA GLU A 230 7.00 -4.59 2.14
C GLU A 230 5.82 -3.61 2.24
N LEU A 231 6.17 -2.34 2.10
CA LEU A 231 5.30 -1.19 1.99
C LEU A 231 5.07 -0.91 0.49
N LEU A 232 4.02 -1.51 -0.08
CA LEU A 232 3.64 -1.36 -1.48
C LEU A 232 2.73 -0.14 -1.66
N THR A 233 3.11 0.79 -2.53
CA THR A 233 2.35 1.98 -2.93
C THR A 233 2.48 2.20 -4.45
N ILE A 234 2.14 3.38 -4.96
CA ILE A 234 2.41 3.83 -6.32
C ILE A 234 3.35 5.04 -6.29
N ASP A 235 4.06 5.25 -7.39
CA ASP A 235 4.89 6.43 -7.59
C ASP A 235 3.99 7.65 -7.80
N GLN A 236 3.73 8.36 -6.70
CA GLN A 236 2.83 9.51 -6.70
C GLN A 236 3.31 10.66 -7.58
N THR A 237 4.58 10.67 -7.99
CA THR A 237 5.12 11.70 -8.88
C THR A 237 4.53 11.63 -10.30
N PHE A 238 3.84 10.52 -10.64
CA PHE A 238 3.08 10.38 -11.88
C PHE A 238 1.66 10.98 -11.79
N LEU A 239 1.13 11.17 -10.58
CA LEU A 239 -0.18 11.79 -10.38
C LEU A 239 -0.12 13.25 -10.82
N TYR A 240 -1.07 13.67 -11.66
CA TYR A 240 -1.13 15.01 -12.26
C TYR A 240 0.05 15.39 -13.17
N LEU A 241 1.04 14.52 -13.37
CA LEU A 241 2.20 14.91 -14.19
C LEU A 241 1.91 14.77 -15.68
N PHE A 242 1.29 13.66 -16.10
CA PHE A 242 1.07 13.37 -17.53
C PHE A 242 -0.41 13.35 -17.94
N ALA A 243 -1.32 13.61 -17.01
CA ALA A 243 -2.76 13.62 -17.22
C ALA A 243 -3.44 14.33 -16.04
N PRO A 244 -4.70 14.77 -16.15
CA PRO A 244 -5.49 15.09 -14.96
C PRO A 244 -5.58 13.85 -14.06
N TYR A 245 -5.82 14.06 -12.77
CA TYR A 245 -5.83 12.97 -11.78
C TYR A 245 -6.69 11.77 -12.17
N ALA A 246 -7.94 11.98 -12.62
CA ALA A 246 -8.85 10.91 -13.02
C ALA A 246 -8.37 10.08 -14.23
N ALA A 247 -7.36 10.57 -14.95
CA ALA A 247 -6.73 9.91 -16.08
C ALA A 247 -5.25 9.56 -15.80
N SER A 248 -4.79 9.74 -14.55
CA SER A 248 -3.45 9.38 -14.13
C SER A 248 -3.38 7.88 -13.86
N PHE A 249 -2.30 7.27 -14.34
CA PHE A 249 -1.85 5.95 -13.94
C PHE A 249 -0.45 6.16 -13.34
N ALA A 250 -0.09 5.35 -12.36
CA ALA A 250 1.22 5.41 -11.72
C ALA A 250 1.80 4.00 -11.59
N PRO A 251 3.11 3.83 -11.84
CA PRO A 251 3.76 2.54 -11.58
C PRO A 251 3.80 2.24 -10.07
N PRO A 252 3.82 0.97 -9.67
CA PRO A 252 3.97 0.61 -8.26
C PRO A 252 5.37 0.99 -7.75
N GLU A 253 5.44 1.29 -6.45
CA GLU A 253 6.69 1.42 -5.70
C GLU A 253 6.69 0.48 -4.51
N VAL A 254 7.82 -0.21 -4.34
CA VAL A 254 8.07 -1.10 -3.23
C VAL A 254 9.05 -0.45 -2.28
N HIS A 255 8.67 -0.37 -1.02
CA HIS A 255 9.54 0.11 0.04
C HIS A 255 9.72 -0.93 1.15
N GLU A 256 10.87 -0.91 1.79
CA GLU A 256 11.16 -1.67 3.01
C GLU A 256 11.35 -0.71 4.19
N LEU A 257 10.92 -1.14 5.37
CA LEU A 257 11.27 -0.49 6.62
C LEU A 257 12.54 -1.13 7.20
N VAL A 258 13.66 -0.42 7.11
CA VAL A 258 14.97 -0.88 7.61
C VAL A 258 15.36 -0.04 8.82
N GLY A 259 15.15 -0.60 10.02
CA GLY A 259 15.29 0.15 11.27
C GLY A 259 14.31 1.32 11.29
N SER A 260 14.84 2.55 11.24
CA SER A 260 14.06 3.80 11.31
C SER A 260 14.05 4.54 9.97
N LYS A 261 14.22 3.82 8.86
CA LYS A 261 14.24 4.37 7.50
C LYS A 261 13.33 3.58 6.59
N ILE A 262 12.64 4.29 5.71
CA ILE A 262 11.91 3.70 4.59
C ILE A 262 12.78 3.84 3.34
N VAL A 263 13.07 2.70 2.72
CA VAL A 263 13.97 2.61 1.57
C VAL A 263 13.17 2.09 0.39
N ASN A 264 13.21 2.80 -0.74
CA ASN A 264 12.66 2.34 -2.00
C ASN A 264 13.56 1.25 -2.57
N VAL A 265 12.99 0.06 -2.70
CA VAL A 265 13.66 -1.16 -3.14
C VAL A 265 13.09 -1.67 -4.45
N SER A 266 12.28 -0.85 -5.14
CA SER A 266 11.61 -1.17 -6.40
C SER A 266 12.54 -1.68 -7.51
N ALA A 267 13.84 -1.34 -7.47
CA ALA A 267 14.81 -1.80 -8.46
C ALA A 267 15.44 -3.17 -8.14
N GLN A 268 15.21 -3.73 -6.95
CA GLN A 268 15.83 -4.99 -6.55
C GLN A 268 15.22 -6.16 -7.34
N ALA A 269 16.05 -7.16 -7.63
CA ALA A 269 15.67 -8.30 -8.47
C ALA A 269 14.54 -9.14 -7.84
N ASP A 270 14.47 -9.19 -6.52
CA ASP A 270 13.50 -9.99 -5.76
C ASP A 270 12.06 -9.49 -5.98
N TYR A 271 11.88 -8.20 -6.29
CA TYR A 271 10.57 -7.60 -6.56
C TYR A 271 10.20 -7.58 -8.04
N ARG A 272 11.05 -8.10 -8.93
CA ARG A 272 10.77 -8.12 -10.38
C ARG A 272 9.43 -8.78 -10.72
N ALA A 273 9.04 -9.82 -9.99
CA ALA A 273 7.78 -10.53 -10.21
C ALA A 273 6.55 -9.63 -10.05
N GLU A 274 6.57 -8.70 -9.09
CA GLU A 274 5.50 -7.72 -8.89
C GLU A 274 5.32 -6.84 -10.14
N PHE A 275 6.41 -6.29 -10.68
CA PHE A 275 6.36 -5.47 -11.89
C PHE A 275 5.93 -6.25 -13.14
N VAL A 276 6.24 -7.55 -13.22
CA VAL A 276 5.74 -8.42 -14.31
C VAL A 276 4.22 -8.61 -14.19
N ASN A 277 3.72 -8.85 -12.98
CA ASN A 277 2.28 -9.00 -12.73
C ASN A 277 1.53 -7.70 -13.01
N GLU A 278 2.01 -6.58 -12.47
CA GLU A 278 1.41 -5.27 -12.71
C GLU A 278 1.39 -4.92 -14.21
N LEU A 279 2.49 -5.21 -14.93
CA LEU A 279 2.52 -4.98 -16.38
C LEU A 279 1.43 -5.79 -17.10
N ARG A 280 1.28 -7.06 -16.74
CA ARG A 280 0.27 -7.94 -17.33
C ARG A 280 -1.13 -7.42 -17.05
N ASP A 281 -1.40 -7.01 -15.81
CA ASP A 281 -2.71 -6.53 -15.40
C ASP A 281 -3.04 -5.19 -16.11
N LEU A 282 -2.06 -4.29 -16.19
CA LEU A 282 -2.18 -3.03 -16.92
C LEU A 282 -2.42 -3.24 -18.43
N GLU A 283 -1.69 -4.18 -19.05
CA GLU A 283 -1.90 -4.55 -20.46
C GLU A 283 -3.26 -5.22 -20.69
N GLY A 284 -3.72 -6.06 -19.75
CA GLY A 284 -5.04 -6.69 -19.79
C GLY A 284 -6.18 -5.66 -19.76
N ILE A 285 -6.09 -4.64 -18.92
CA ILE A 285 -7.07 -3.53 -18.91
C ILE A 285 -7.10 -2.82 -20.27
N ALA A 286 -5.94 -2.65 -20.92
CA ALA A 286 -5.85 -2.04 -22.24
C ALA A 286 -6.29 -2.94 -23.40
N GLU A 287 -6.40 -4.26 -23.19
CA GLU A 287 -7.08 -5.15 -24.14
C GLU A 287 -8.60 -4.91 -24.13
N GLU A 288 -9.17 -4.67 -22.95
CA GLU A 288 -10.60 -4.36 -22.78
C GLU A 288 -10.94 -2.91 -23.17
N SER A 289 -9.99 -1.99 -22.99
CA SER A 289 -10.11 -0.55 -23.30
C SER A 289 -8.96 -0.05 -24.17
N PRO A 290 -8.97 -0.31 -25.50
CA PRO A 290 -7.85 0.01 -26.39
C PRO A 290 -7.46 1.49 -26.45
N ASP A 291 -8.40 2.40 -26.17
CA ASP A 291 -8.17 3.86 -26.16
C ASP A 291 -7.14 4.29 -25.09
N LEU A 292 -6.89 3.45 -24.08
CA LEU A 292 -5.84 3.68 -23.08
C LEU A 292 -4.45 3.81 -23.72
N TRP A 293 -4.21 3.17 -24.86
CA TRP A 293 -2.94 3.30 -25.58
C TRP A 293 -2.69 4.70 -26.15
N GLU A 294 -3.69 5.57 -26.18
CA GLU A 294 -3.58 6.97 -26.62
C GLU A 294 -3.55 7.95 -25.44
N MET A 295 -3.68 7.45 -24.21
CA MET A 295 -3.66 8.26 -22.99
C MET A 295 -2.24 8.41 -22.45
N ASN A 296 -1.76 9.64 -22.32
CA ASN A 296 -0.41 9.94 -21.83
C ASN A 296 -0.17 9.44 -20.40
N GLY A 297 -1.19 9.52 -19.51
CA GLY A 297 -1.12 8.98 -18.15
C GLY A 297 -0.88 7.46 -18.14
N PHE A 298 -1.67 6.71 -18.93
CA PHE A 298 -1.50 5.26 -19.08
C PHE A 298 -0.14 4.89 -19.69
N LEU A 299 0.24 5.56 -20.78
CA LEU A 299 1.53 5.33 -21.45
C LEU A 299 2.72 5.62 -20.53
N ALA A 300 2.62 6.62 -19.65
CA ALA A 300 3.67 6.95 -18.70
C ALA A 300 3.87 5.84 -17.67
N ALA A 301 2.79 5.36 -17.02
CA ALA A 301 2.88 4.26 -16.07
C ALA A 301 3.37 2.97 -16.72
N TRP A 302 2.78 2.59 -17.87
CA TRP A 302 3.21 1.43 -18.65
C TRP A 302 4.69 1.52 -19.03
N GLY A 303 5.14 2.68 -19.52
CA GLY A 303 6.53 2.92 -19.87
C GLY A 303 7.48 2.82 -18.67
N ALA A 304 7.07 3.30 -17.51
CA ALA A 304 7.86 3.26 -16.28
C ALA A 304 8.04 1.82 -15.78
N ILE A 305 6.96 1.01 -15.80
CA ILE A 305 7.02 -0.43 -15.47
C ILE A 305 7.92 -1.17 -16.46
N LYS A 306 7.74 -0.94 -17.77
CA LYS A 306 8.64 -1.52 -18.79
C LYS A 306 10.09 -1.13 -18.56
N THR A 307 10.35 0.11 -18.13
CA THR A 307 11.70 0.58 -17.78
C THR A 307 12.28 -0.19 -16.60
N ARG A 308 11.52 -0.37 -15.50
CA ARG A 308 11.93 -1.23 -14.36
C ARG A 308 12.27 -2.65 -14.80
N LEU A 309 11.55 -3.16 -15.81
CA LEU A 309 11.76 -4.49 -16.35
C LEU A 309 12.93 -4.61 -17.36
N GLY A 310 13.59 -3.50 -17.71
CA GLY A 310 14.72 -3.45 -18.64
C GLY A 310 14.36 -3.13 -20.09
N ASP A 311 13.10 -2.77 -20.36
CA ASP A 311 12.53 -2.59 -21.70
C ASP A 311 12.31 -1.11 -22.08
N PHE A 312 13.17 -0.19 -21.58
CA PHE A 312 13.01 1.25 -21.83
C PHE A 312 12.95 1.62 -23.32
N VAL A 313 13.90 1.13 -24.12
CA VAL A 313 14.00 1.49 -25.55
C VAL A 313 12.75 1.09 -26.35
N PRO A 314 12.27 -0.17 -26.30
CA PRO A 314 11.03 -0.53 -27.00
C PRO A 314 9.80 0.19 -26.42
N ALA A 315 9.77 0.47 -25.11
CA ALA A 315 8.68 1.24 -24.51
C ALA A 315 8.63 2.68 -25.03
N LEU A 316 9.76 3.38 -25.06
CA LEU A 316 9.87 4.75 -25.57
C LEU A 316 9.48 4.84 -27.05
N ALA A 317 9.83 3.83 -27.85
CA ALA A 317 9.43 3.77 -29.25
C ALA A 317 7.90 3.71 -29.41
N LYS A 318 7.22 2.87 -28.62
CA LYS A 318 5.75 2.78 -28.61
C LYS A 318 5.12 4.08 -28.12
N ILE A 319 5.64 4.67 -27.06
CA ILE A 319 5.20 5.96 -26.52
C ILE A 319 5.29 7.06 -27.58
N THR A 320 6.42 7.13 -28.29
CA THR A 320 6.65 8.11 -29.36
C THR A 320 5.65 7.95 -30.52
N GLN A 321 5.21 6.72 -30.79
CA GLN A 321 4.23 6.43 -31.84
C GLN A 321 2.78 6.74 -31.41
N ARG A 322 2.45 6.55 -30.13
CA ARG A 322 1.06 6.41 -29.67
C ARG A 322 0.57 7.53 -28.78
N HIS A 323 1.46 8.40 -28.27
CA HIS A 323 1.05 9.43 -27.32
C HIS A 323 -0.07 10.33 -27.86
N GLY A 324 -0.95 10.73 -26.95
CA GLY A 324 -2.04 11.65 -27.24
C GLY A 324 -1.52 13.04 -27.62
N PRO A 325 -2.40 13.94 -28.10
CA PRO A 325 -2.03 15.31 -28.41
C PRO A 325 -1.45 16.03 -27.18
N ALA A 326 -0.61 17.03 -27.43
CA ALA A 326 -0.08 17.86 -26.36
C ALA A 326 -1.22 18.57 -25.60
N HIS A 327 -1.11 18.57 -24.28
CA HIS A 327 -1.99 19.23 -23.33
C HIS A 327 -1.15 19.87 -22.22
N ASP A 328 -1.76 20.63 -21.31
CA ASP A 328 -1.01 21.40 -20.31
C ASP A 328 -0.29 20.57 -19.24
N PHE A 329 -0.53 19.25 -19.17
CA PHE A 329 0.21 18.31 -18.32
C PHE A 329 1.52 17.84 -18.97
N GLY A 330 2.59 17.84 -18.18
CA GLY A 330 3.88 17.25 -18.51
C GLY A 330 5.01 17.93 -17.75
N VAL A 331 6.23 17.43 -17.96
CA VAL A 331 7.43 18.01 -17.34
C VAL A 331 7.73 19.38 -17.97
N ARG A 332 7.91 20.37 -17.11
CA ARG A 332 8.32 21.72 -17.49
C ARG A 332 9.76 21.97 -17.08
N VAL A 333 10.49 22.67 -17.93
CA VAL A 333 11.88 23.05 -17.67
C VAL A 333 12.08 24.55 -17.89
N CYS A 334 13.06 25.10 -17.21
CA CYS A 334 13.48 26.48 -17.45
C CYS A 334 14.38 26.54 -18.67
N PRO A 335 14.08 27.42 -19.65
CA PRO A 335 14.92 27.59 -20.83
C PRO A 335 16.38 27.95 -20.54
N ASP A 336 16.66 28.57 -19.40
CA ASP A 336 17.99 28.96 -18.95
C ASP A 336 18.70 27.90 -18.09
N GLY A 337 18.08 26.72 -17.91
CA GLY A 337 18.66 25.58 -17.19
C GLY A 337 18.65 25.71 -15.66
N ARG A 338 18.01 26.74 -15.09
CA ARG A 338 17.83 26.82 -13.63
C ARG A 338 16.80 25.79 -13.15
N ASN A 339 16.83 25.48 -11.85
CA ASN A 339 15.84 24.60 -11.23
C ASN A 339 14.42 25.18 -11.41
N ILE A 340 13.45 24.30 -11.69
CA ILE A 340 12.06 24.66 -11.97
C ILE A 340 11.37 25.41 -10.80
N ASP A 341 11.77 25.16 -9.55
CA ASP A 341 11.26 25.85 -8.36
C ASP A 341 11.63 27.35 -8.34
N LYS A 342 12.60 27.75 -9.16
CA LYS A 342 13.09 29.14 -9.28
C LYS A 342 12.61 29.81 -10.57
N CYS A 343 11.52 29.31 -11.14
CA CYS A 343 11.09 29.60 -12.49
C CYS A 343 9.59 29.76 -12.51
N SER A 344 9.09 30.91 -12.97
CA SER A 344 7.65 31.10 -12.99
C SER A 344 7.01 30.14 -13.99
N TYR A 345 5.75 29.78 -13.75
CA TYR A 345 5.00 28.88 -14.62
C TYR A 345 4.94 29.40 -16.06
N GLU A 346 4.84 30.73 -16.22
CA GLU A 346 4.80 31.43 -17.51
C GLU A 346 6.14 31.42 -18.24
N GLU A 347 7.25 31.36 -17.51
CA GLU A 347 8.61 31.29 -18.07
C GLU A 347 9.05 29.87 -18.41
N ALA A 348 8.40 28.87 -17.79
CA ALA A 348 8.72 27.47 -17.97
C ALA A 348 8.17 26.92 -19.29
N VAL A 349 8.97 26.11 -19.98
CA VAL A 349 8.60 25.45 -21.23
C VAL A 349 8.19 24.02 -20.95
N LEU A 350 6.98 23.67 -21.41
CA LEU A 350 6.49 22.30 -21.40
C LEU A 350 7.25 21.46 -22.43
N LEU A 351 7.84 20.35 -21.98
CA LEU A 351 8.51 19.42 -22.87
C LEU A 351 7.51 18.56 -23.65
N PRO A 352 7.82 18.17 -24.91
CA PRO A 352 7.07 17.12 -25.59
C PRO A 352 7.01 15.85 -24.74
N PHE A 353 5.87 15.17 -24.72
CA PHE A 353 5.61 14.06 -23.80
C PHE A 353 6.74 13.02 -23.75
N PRO A 354 7.26 12.45 -24.86
CA PRO A 354 8.35 11.47 -24.78
C PRO A 354 9.63 12.01 -24.12
N ALA A 355 9.95 13.30 -24.33
CA ALA A 355 11.10 13.96 -23.73
C ALA A 355 10.88 14.22 -22.24
N GLY A 356 9.71 14.74 -21.86
CA GLY A 356 9.34 14.94 -20.47
C GLY A 356 9.29 13.63 -19.68
N PHE A 357 8.69 12.58 -20.26
CA PHE A 357 8.67 11.24 -19.69
C PHE A 357 10.09 10.71 -19.45
N THR A 358 10.98 10.82 -20.43
CA THR A 358 12.37 10.36 -20.29
C THR A 358 13.11 11.13 -19.19
N LEU A 359 12.96 12.46 -19.14
CA LEU A 359 13.57 13.29 -18.10
C LEU A 359 13.06 12.89 -16.71
N HIS A 360 11.74 12.72 -16.58
CA HIS A 360 11.12 12.29 -15.33
C HIS A 360 11.67 10.93 -14.85
N LEU A 361 11.78 9.94 -15.75
CA LEU A 361 12.38 8.64 -15.40
C LEU A 361 13.84 8.76 -14.92
N VAL A 362 14.62 9.68 -15.48
CA VAL A 362 15.98 9.95 -15.00
C VAL A 362 15.96 10.56 -13.61
N GLU A 363 15.12 11.59 -13.40
CA GLU A 363 14.99 12.30 -12.12
C GLU A 363 14.48 11.39 -10.99
N GLN A 364 13.56 10.48 -11.31
CA GLN A 364 13.02 9.51 -10.36
C GLN A 364 13.86 8.22 -10.24
N GLY A 365 14.99 8.13 -10.95
CA GLY A 365 15.95 7.04 -10.80
C GLY A 365 15.60 5.72 -11.51
N TYR A 366 14.61 5.71 -12.40
CA TYR A 366 14.26 4.53 -13.21
C TYR A 366 15.37 4.15 -14.21
N LEU A 367 16.20 5.12 -14.62
CA LEU A 367 17.24 4.96 -15.64
C LEU A 367 18.67 5.06 -15.11
N THR A 368 18.87 5.29 -13.81
CA THR A 368 20.20 5.49 -13.22
C THR A 368 20.81 4.23 -12.60
N GLY A 369 20.01 3.18 -12.41
CA GLY A 369 20.47 1.90 -11.84
C GLY A 369 20.84 1.96 -10.36
N ASP A 370 20.43 3.01 -9.63
CA ASP A 370 20.61 3.12 -8.18
C ASP A 370 19.47 2.38 -7.45
N PRO A 371 19.75 1.27 -6.74
CA PRO A 371 18.72 0.45 -6.14
C PRO A 371 18.25 0.92 -4.76
N TYR A 372 18.83 1.99 -4.20
CA TYR A 372 18.53 2.45 -2.84
C TYR A 372 18.19 3.94 -2.81
N ARG A 373 16.97 4.29 -3.23
CA ARG A 373 16.45 5.64 -2.99
C ARG A 373 15.80 5.68 -1.60
N THR A 374 16.26 6.54 -0.70
CA THR A 374 15.47 6.90 0.48
C THR A 374 14.32 7.79 0.05
N ALA A 375 13.09 7.50 0.49
CA ALA A 375 11.98 8.43 0.38
C ALA A 375 12.40 9.77 1.02
N GLN A 376 12.23 10.88 0.29
CA GLN A 376 12.52 12.22 0.80
C GLN A 376 11.28 12.81 1.46
#